data_AF-A0A8T9Q0R5-F1
#
_entry.id   AF-A0A8T9Q0R5-F1
#
_cell.length_a   1.000
_cell.length_b   1.000
_cell.length_c   1.000
_cell.angle_alpha   90.00
_cell.angle_beta   90.00
_cell.angle_gamma   90.00
#
_symmetry.space_group_name_H-M   'P 1'
#
loop_
_entity.id
_entity.type
_entity.pdbx_description
1 polymer ?
#
loop_
_entity_poly.entity_id
_entity_poly.type
_entity_poly.pdbx_seq_one_letter_code
_entity_poly.pdbx_strand_id
1 'polypeptide(L)'
;MLELIPPEFRILAGPPSFETCTRDVYAPGTRFSLETTLRIARGVASAVAHLHQRGILHGDLYAHNILTSPTGAARLSDFGAASFFDPATAVGAGLQRLEVRAFGCLLEELLAHCEAAEADAEAIRKLRELQQRCVSPLGEARPLLAEIERELAKV
;
A
#
# COMPACT_ATOMS: atom_id res chain seq x y z
N MET A 1 13.78 9.72 18.65
CA MET A 1 12.58 10.23 17.93
C MET A 1 11.76 9.11 17.24
N LEU A 2 11.82 7.86 17.74
CA LEU A 2 10.92 6.74 17.35
C LEU A 2 10.58 5.88 18.59
N GLU A 3 10.50 6.48 19.78
CA GLU A 3 10.39 5.75 21.06
C GLU A 3 9.08 4.96 21.23
N LEU A 4 8.06 5.24 20.41
CA LEU A 4 6.77 4.55 20.41
C LEU A 4 6.64 3.46 19.34
N ILE A 5 7.67 3.27 18.50
CA ILE A 5 7.68 2.22 17.49
C ILE A 5 8.50 1.03 18.03
N PRO A 6 7.89 -0.16 18.12
CA PRO A 6 8.63 -1.35 18.53
C PRO A 6 9.86 -1.59 17.65
N PRO A 7 10.99 -2.06 18.23
CA PRO A 7 12.30 -2.12 17.54
C PRO A 7 12.35 -3.06 16.34
N GLU A 8 11.37 -3.96 16.21
CA GLU A 8 11.22 -4.88 15.09
C GLU A 8 10.73 -4.21 13.80
N PHE A 9 10.20 -3.00 13.85
CA PHE A 9 9.73 -2.30 12.66
C PHE A 9 10.92 -1.74 11.84
N ARG A 10 10.85 -1.94 10.53
CA ARG A 10 11.82 -1.44 9.55
C ARG A 10 11.07 -0.73 8.43
N ILE A 11 11.75 0.20 7.76
CA ILE A 11 11.24 0.79 6.52
C ILE A 11 11.13 -0.33 5.47
N LEU A 12 9.99 -0.42 4.79
CA LEU A 12 9.69 -1.49 3.85
C LEU A 12 10.63 -1.49 2.63
N ALA A 13 10.99 -0.31 2.13
CA ALA A 13 11.97 -0.15 1.06
C ALA A 13 12.76 1.17 1.21
N GLY A 14 13.98 1.23 0.68
CA GLY A 14 14.72 2.50 0.58
C GLY A 14 14.10 3.44 -0.46
N PRO A 15 14.39 4.75 -0.40
CA PRO A 15 13.92 5.70 -1.42
C PRO A 15 14.48 5.34 -2.80
N PRO A 16 13.91 5.90 -3.89
CA PRO A 16 14.41 5.68 -5.24
C PRO A 16 15.88 6.09 -5.36
N SER A 17 16.63 5.36 -6.19
CA SER A 17 18.01 5.68 -6.52
C SER A 17 18.11 6.26 -7.93
N PHE A 18 19.21 6.94 -8.24
CA PHE A 18 19.50 7.41 -9.61
C PHE A 18 19.57 6.26 -10.64
N GLU A 19 19.74 5.00 -10.20
CA GLU A 19 19.73 3.82 -11.07
C GLU A 19 18.31 3.27 -11.29
N THR A 20 17.43 3.35 -10.29
CA THR A 20 16.04 2.85 -10.39
C THR A 20 15.07 3.91 -10.91
N CYS A 21 15.50 5.18 -10.95
CA CYS A 21 14.87 6.42 -11.43
C CYS A 21 13.47 6.77 -10.86
N THR A 22 12.65 5.81 -10.42
CA THR A 22 11.31 6.05 -9.85
C THR A 22 10.84 4.98 -8.87
N ARG A 23 11.61 3.89 -8.66
CA ARG A 23 11.19 2.76 -7.81
C ARG A 23 11.98 2.70 -6.52
N ASP A 24 11.26 2.44 -5.43
CA ASP A 24 11.82 2.16 -4.13
C ASP A 24 12.73 0.92 -4.18
N VAL A 25 13.75 0.92 -3.33
CA VAL A 25 14.83 -0.06 -3.38
C VAL A 25 14.68 -1.05 -2.22
N TYR A 26 14.36 -2.29 -2.55
CA TYR A 26 14.34 -3.38 -1.58
C TYR A 26 15.75 -3.98 -1.44
N ALA A 27 16.07 -4.47 -0.23
CA ALA A 27 17.35 -5.14 -0.01
C ALA A 27 17.50 -6.36 -0.94
N PRO A 28 18.72 -6.67 -1.44
CA PRO A 28 18.93 -7.84 -2.29
C PRO A 28 18.41 -9.11 -1.63
N GLY A 29 17.63 -9.90 -2.37
CA GLY A 29 17.02 -11.13 -1.86
C GLY A 29 15.79 -10.93 -0.96
N THR A 30 15.23 -9.73 -0.87
CA THR A 30 13.96 -9.51 -0.14
C THR A 30 12.84 -10.36 -0.73
N ARG A 31 12.22 -11.17 0.13
CA ARG A 31 11.12 -12.09 -0.19
C ARG A 31 10.11 -12.10 0.93
N PHE A 32 8.84 -12.12 0.57
CA PHE A 32 7.72 -12.19 1.51
C PHE A 32 6.88 -13.43 1.23
N SER A 33 6.41 -14.11 2.28
CA SER A 33 5.34 -15.09 2.10
C SER A 33 4.06 -14.40 1.66
N LEU A 34 3.15 -15.13 0.99
CA LEU A 34 1.82 -14.60 0.67
C LEU A 34 1.11 -14.01 1.90
N GLU A 35 1.20 -14.70 3.03
CA GLU A 35 0.59 -14.24 4.28
C GLU A 35 1.15 -12.88 4.72
N THR A 36 2.46 -12.70 4.66
CA THR A 36 3.11 -11.43 5.01
C THR A 36 2.71 -10.32 4.03
N THR A 37 2.71 -10.62 2.73
CA THR A 37 2.24 -9.71 1.68
C THR A 37 0.80 -9.24 1.94
N LEU A 38 -0.11 -10.16 2.26
CA LEU A 38 -1.51 -9.85 2.57
C LEU A 38 -1.64 -9.00 3.83
N ARG A 39 -0.90 -9.32 4.90
CA ARG A 39 -0.94 -8.53 6.14
C ARG A 39 -0.44 -7.10 5.91
N ILE A 40 0.63 -6.91 5.14
CA ILE A 40 1.14 -5.57 4.78
C ILE A 40 0.09 -4.82 3.96
N ALA A 41 -0.40 -5.42 2.87
CA ALA A 41 -1.39 -4.79 1.99
C ALA A 41 -2.67 -4.40 2.76
N ARG A 42 -3.18 -5.28 3.62
CA ARG A 42 -4.34 -5.00 4.48
C ARG A 42 -4.06 -3.88 5.47
N GLY A 43 -2.90 -3.90 6.14
CA GLY A 43 -2.52 -2.88 7.12
C GLY A 43 -2.43 -1.48 6.50
N VAL A 44 -1.80 -1.38 5.32
CA VAL A 44 -1.72 -0.12 4.57
C VAL A 44 -3.09 0.32 4.10
N ALA A 45 -3.90 -0.56 3.51
CA ALA A 45 -5.23 -0.22 3.04
C ALA A 45 -6.14 0.28 4.17
N SER A 46 -6.09 -0.39 5.33
CA SER A 46 -6.83 -0.01 6.53
C SER A 46 -6.40 1.35 7.07
N ALA A 47 -5.08 1.59 7.17
CA ALA A 47 -4.54 2.86 7.65
C ALA A 47 -4.94 4.03 6.74
N VAL A 48 -4.82 3.87 5.42
CA VAL A 48 -5.18 4.93 4.45
C VAL A 48 -6.70 5.14 4.42
N ALA A 49 -7.51 4.07 4.46
CA ALA A 49 -8.97 4.19 4.57
C ALA A 49 -9.38 4.98 5.83
N HIS A 50 -8.68 4.76 6.95
CA HIS A 50 -8.91 5.49 8.19
C HIS A 50 -8.58 6.98 8.09
N LEU A 51 -7.53 7.35 7.36
CA LEU A 51 -7.19 8.74 7.05
C LEU A 51 -8.26 9.38 6.16
N HIS A 52 -8.68 8.69 5.09
CA HIS A 52 -9.72 9.17 4.17
C HIS A 52 -11.04 9.46 4.88
N GLN A 53 -11.46 8.60 5.80
CA GLN A 53 -12.66 8.80 6.63
C GLN A 53 -12.59 10.05 7.51
N ARG A 54 -11.38 10.53 7.83
CA ARG A 54 -11.13 11.74 8.61
C ARG A 54 -10.86 12.97 7.74
N GLY A 55 -11.00 12.85 6.42
CA GLY A 55 -10.71 13.93 5.48
C GLY A 55 -9.22 14.25 5.39
N ILE A 56 -8.35 13.25 5.60
CA ILE A 56 -6.89 13.38 5.51
C ILE A 56 -6.37 12.52 4.36
N LEU A 57 -5.56 13.11 3.48
CA LEU A 57 -4.70 12.40 2.52
C LEU A 57 -3.30 12.30 3.10
N HIS A 58 -2.62 11.19 2.84
CA HIS A 58 -1.20 11.04 3.15
C HIS A 58 -0.33 11.90 2.21
N GLY A 59 -0.67 11.94 0.93
CA GLY A 59 0.00 12.73 -0.11
C GLY A 59 1.28 12.09 -0.68
N ASP A 60 1.94 11.21 0.08
CA ASP A 60 3.21 10.59 -0.30
C ASP A 60 3.26 9.08 0.00
N LEU A 61 2.31 8.31 -0.56
CA LEU A 61 2.15 6.88 -0.25
C LEU A 61 3.11 6.00 -1.08
N TYR A 62 4.28 5.71 -0.51
CA TYR A 62 5.32 4.87 -1.11
C TYR A 62 5.85 3.83 -0.11
N ALA A 63 6.56 2.79 -0.58
CA ALA A 63 7.09 1.75 0.29
C ALA A 63 8.13 2.30 1.29
N HIS A 64 8.90 3.32 0.93
CA HIS A 64 9.81 3.98 1.89
C HIS A 64 9.13 4.77 3.01
N ASN A 65 7.83 5.07 2.86
CA ASN A 65 6.99 5.69 3.89
C ASN A 65 6.12 4.67 4.64
N ILE A 66 6.43 3.38 4.51
CA ILE A 66 5.73 2.30 5.20
C ILE A 66 6.73 1.57 6.09
N LEU A 67 6.38 1.46 7.37
CA LEU A 67 7.12 0.66 8.34
C LEU A 67 6.46 -0.71 8.47
N THR A 68 7.24 -1.79 8.36
CA THR A 68 6.77 -3.16 8.52
C THR A 68 7.54 -3.93 9.58
N SER A 69 6.86 -4.86 10.24
CA SER A 69 7.48 -5.85 11.13
C SER A 69 7.68 -7.19 10.39
N PRO A 70 8.48 -8.12 10.93
CA PRO A 70 8.64 -9.46 10.35
C PRO A 70 7.33 -10.25 10.23
N THR A 71 6.33 -9.92 11.04
CA THR A 71 4.99 -10.51 10.97
C THR A 71 4.07 -9.75 9.99
N GLY A 72 4.57 -8.81 9.21
CA GLY A 72 3.77 -8.09 8.21
C GLY A 72 2.80 -7.06 8.78
N ALA A 73 2.88 -6.71 10.08
CA ALA A 73 2.18 -5.53 10.58
C ALA A 73 2.76 -4.28 9.94
N ALA A 74 1.92 -3.40 9.38
CA ALA A 74 2.32 -2.21 8.65
C ALA A 74 1.84 -0.92 9.34
N ARG A 75 2.64 0.15 9.25
CA ARG A 75 2.33 1.49 9.75
C ARG A 75 2.76 2.52 8.71
N LEU A 76 2.00 3.59 8.57
CA LEU A 76 2.38 4.75 7.75
C LEU A 76 3.38 5.62 8.51
N SER A 77 4.28 6.26 7.80
CA SER A 77 5.22 7.25 8.31
C SER A 77 5.36 8.43 7.33
N ASP A 78 5.92 9.53 7.81
CA ASP A 78 6.14 10.76 7.05
C ASP A 78 4.86 11.42 6.49
N PHE A 79 4.25 12.25 7.33
CA PHE A 79 3.07 13.05 6.98
C PHE A 79 3.44 14.45 6.45
N GLY A 80 4.67 14.65 5.96
CA GLY A 80 5.14 15.94 5.45
C GLY A 80 4.33 16.49 4.27
N ALA A 81 3.72 15.59 3.47
CA ALA A 81 2.85 15.93 2.35
C ALA A 81 1.34 15.78 2.66
N ALA A 82 0.98 15.49 3.91
CA ALA A 82 -0.40 15.23 4.27
C ALA A 82 -1.26 16.49 4.13
N SER A 83 -2.51 16.32 3.70
CA SER A 83 -3.43 17.43 3.45
C SER A 83 -4.86 17.10 3.83
N PHE A 84 -5.63 18.13 4.15
CA PHE A 84 -7.05 18.01 4.41
C PHE A 84 -7.86 18.11 3.12
N PHE A 85 -8.95 17.35 3.04
CA PHE A 85 -9.90 17.40 1.95
C PHE A 85 -11.31 17.09 2.44
N ASP A 86 -12.33 17.46 1.66
CA ASP A 86 -13.71 17.07 1.94
C ASP A 86 -14.07 15.77 1.22
N PRO A 87 -14.23 14.64 1.94
CA PRO A 87 -14.55 13.34 1.34
C PRO A 87 -15.96 13.29 0.74
N ALA A 88 -16.85 14.23 1.06
CA ALA A 88 -18.21 14.28 0.53
C ALA A 88 -18.29 14.90 -0.88
N THR A 89 -17.18 15.45 -1.39
CA THR A 89 -17.14 16.12 -2.70
C THR A 89 -16.62 15.20 -3.82
N ALA A 90 -17.01 15.48 -5.06
CA ALA A 90 -16.48 14.78 -6.24
C ALA A 90 -14.96 14.94 -6.37
N VAL A 91 -14.44 16.13 -6.02
CA VAL A 91 -12.99 16.38 -5.96
C VAL A 91 -12.34 15.48 -4.91
N GLY A 92 -12.92 15.37 -3.72
CA GLY A 92 -12.42 14.50 -2.65
C GLY A 92 -12.40 13.02 -3.04
N ALA A 93 -13.42 12.53 -3.75
CA ALA A 93 -13.42 11.18 -4.31
C ALA A 93 -12.29 10.98 -5.33
N GLY A 94 -12.05 11.98 -6.20
CA GLY A 94 -10.93 11.99 -7.14
C GLY A 94 -9.56 11.93 -6.45
N LEU A 95 -9.38 12.70 -5.38
CA LEU A 95 -8.14 12.73 -4.60
C LEU A 95 -7.85 11.38 -3.92
N GLN A 96 -8.85 10.75 -3.30
CA GLN A 96 -8.70 9.41 -2.72
C GLN A 96 -8.24 8.39 -3.77
N ARG A 97 -8.76 8.50 -5.01
CA ARG A 97 -8.40 7.63 -6.13
C ARG A 97 -6.97 7.87 -6.65
N LEU A 98 -6.32 8.99 -6.31
CA LEU A 98 -4.89 9.15 -6.53
C LEU A 98 -4.09 8.25 -5.58
N GLU A 99 -4.45 8.22 -4.30
CA GLU A 99 -3.79 7.34 -3.33
C GLU A 99 -4.08 5.86 -3.58
N VAL A 100 -5.25 5.53 -4.14
CA VAL A 100 -5.53 4.16 -4.63
C VAL A 100 -4.50 3.74 -5.68
N ARG A 101 -4.11 4.63 -6.59
CA ARG A 101 -3.10 4.29 -7.60
C ARG A 101 -1.74 4.05 -6.95
N ALA A 102 -1.36 4.87 -5.98
CA ALA A 102 -0.14 4.69 -5.21
C ALA A 102 -0.13 3.34 -4.46
N PHE A 103 -1.25 2.99 -3.82
CA PHE A 103 -1.46 1.66 -3.23
C PHE A 103 -1.33 0.52 -4.27
N GLY A 104 -1.86 0.72 -5.48
CA GLY A 104 -1.72 -0.25 -6.57
C GLY A 104 -0.26 -0.48 -7.00
N CYS A 105 0.55 0.58 -7.04
CA CYS A 105 1.99 0.47 -7.28
C CYS A 105 2.70 -0.29 -6.14
N LEU A 106 2.39 0.03 -4.88
CA LEU A 106 2.89 -0.72 -3.73
C LEU A 106 2.52 -2.22 -3.82
N LEU A 107 1.27 -2.53 -4.14
CA LEU A 107 0.82 -3.91 -4.26
C LEU A 107 1.53 -4.65 -5.40
N GLU A 108 1.85 -3.96 -6.50
CA GLU A 108 2.67 -4.52 -7.58
C GLU A 108 4.05 -4.93 -7.11
N GLU A 109 4.72 -4.08 -6.33
CA GLU A 109 6.03 -4.33 -5.73
C GLU A 109 5.97 -5.50 -4.75
N LEU A 110 5.01 -5.49 -3.82
CA LEU A 110 4.81 -6.59 -2.87
C LEU A 110 4.62 -7.93 -3.57
N LEU A 111 3.82 -7.96 -4.64
CA LEU A 111 3.61 -9.18 -5.43
C LEU A 111 4.84 -9.59 -6.25
N ALA A 112 5.71 -8.66 -6.64
CA ALA A 112 6.99 -8.96 -7.29
C ALA A 112 8.01 -9.58 -6.30
N HIS A 113 7.88 -9.26 -5.01
CA HIS A 113 8.68 -9.82 -3.93
C HIS A 113 8.00 -11.00 -3.20
N CYS A 114 6.82 -11.43 -3.64
CA CYS A 114 6.06 -12.50 -3.01
C CYS A 114 6.52 -13.88 -3.49
N GLU A 115 6.87 -14.76 -2.55
CA GLU A 115 7.06 -16.19 -2.79
C GLU A 115 5.76 -16.91 -2.46
N ALA A 116 5.11 -17.43 -3.49
CA ALA A 116 3.82 -18.09 -3.41
C ALA A 116 3.96 -19.56 -3.83
N ALA A 117 3.30 -20.46 -3.12
CA ALA A 117 3.21 -21.86 -3.51
C ALA A 117 2.19 -22.05 -4.64
N GLU A 118 2.16 -23.22 -5.27
CA GLU A 118 1.12 -23.53 -6.28
C GLU A 118 -0.30 -23.42 -5.71
N ALA A 119 -0.48 -23.78 -4.44
CA ALA A 119 -1.75 -23.65 -3.72
C ALA A 119 -2.24 -22.19 -3.59
N ASP A 120 -1.33 -21.22 -3.70
CA ASP A 120 -1.60 -19.79 -3.56
C ASP A 120 -2.01 -19.13 -4.88
N ALA A 121 -2.02 -19.88 -6.00
CA ALA A 121 -2.22 -19.32 -7.35
C ALA A 121 -3.52 -18.51 -7.49
N GLU A 122 -4.60 -18.96 -6.86
CA GLU A 122 -5.89 -18.26 -6.89
C GLU A 122 -5.85 -16.94 -6.09
N ALA A 123 -5.19 -16.94 -4.94
CA ALA A 123 -5.01 -15.73 -4.15
C ALA A 123 -4.14 -14.70 -4.90
N ILE A 124 -3.04 -15.15 -5.51
CA ILE A 124 -2.18 -14.30 -6.34
C ILE A 124 -2.94 -13.74 -7.54
N ARG A 125 -3.79 -14.54 -8.20
CA ARG A 125 -4.64 -14.07 -9.30
C ARG A 125 -5.56 -12.94 -8.86
N LYS A 126 -6.29 -13.13 -7.76
CA LYS A 126 -7.17 -12.10 -7.19
C LYS A 126 -6.41 -10.82 -6.83
N LEU A 127 -5.22 -10.94 -6.23
CA LEU A 127 -4.39 -9.80 -5.88
C LEU A 127 -3.90 -9.04 -7.12
N ARG A 128 -3.54 -9.75 -8.20
CA ARG A 128 -3.17 -9.12 -9.48
C ARG A 128 -4.36 -8.40 -10.13
N GLU A 129 -5.54 -8.99 -10.12
CA GLU A 129 -6.77 -8.35 -10.62
C GLU A 129 -7.12 -7.08 -9.83
N LEU A 130 -7.01 -7.13 -8.49
CA LEU A 130 -7.17 -5.97 -7.62
C LEU A 130 -6.12 -4.89 -7.92
N GLN A 131 -4.85 -5.28 -8.04
CA GLN A 131 -3.75 -4.38 -8.37
C GLN A 131 -4.01 -3.63 -9.68
N GLN A 132 -4.42 -4.34 -10.74
CA GLN A 132 -4.74 -3.76 -12.04
C GLN A 132 -5.87 -2.72 -11.97
N ARG A 133 -6.92 -2.99 -11.18
CA ARG A 133 -7.99 -2.01 -10.94
C ARG A 133 -7.49 -0.77 -10.21
N CYS A 134 -6.60 -0.94 -9.23
CA CYS A 134 -6.03 0.18 -8.48
C CYS A 134 -5.19 1.10 -9.38
N VAL A 135 -4.44 0.55 -10.34
CA VAL A 135 -3.59 1.33 -11.25
C VAL A 135 -4.28 1.77 -12.55
N SER A 136 -5.60 1.58 -12.67
CA SER A 136 -6.35 1.93 -13.88
C SER A 136 -6.08 3.37 -14.33
N PRO A 137 -5.86 3.63 -15.64
CA PRO A 137 -5.67 4.99 -16.15
C PRO A 137 -6.95 5.83 -15.98
N LEU A 138 -8.11 5.18 -15.97
CA LEU A 138 -9.40 5.82 -15.67
C LEU A 138 -9.57 5.91 -14.16
N GLY A 139 -9.33 7.10 -13.60
CA GLY A 139 -9.40 7.33 -12.14
C GLY A 139 -10.72 6.89 -11.53
N GLU A 140 -11.84 7.11 -12.24
CA GLU A 140 -13.21 6.73 -11.88
C GLU A 140 -13.48 5.21 -11.86
N ALA A 141 -12.58 4.40 -12.43
CA ALA A 141 -12.66 2.94 -12.35
C ALA A 141 -11.94 2.35 -11.12
N ARG A 142 -11.12 3.14 -10.42
CA ARG A 142 -10.36 2.67 -9.24
C ARG A 142 -11.27 2.49 -8.02
N PRO A 143 -11.26 1.34 -7.31
CA PRO A 143 -12.04 1.20 -6.08
C PRO A 143 -11.53 2.15 -4.98
N LEU A 144 -12.32 2.43 -3.95
CA LEU A 144 -11.86 3.16 -2.77
C LEU A 144 -11.10 2.23 -1.80
N LEU A 145 -10.20 2.79 -0.97
CA LEU A 145 -9.41 1.99 -0.02
C LEU A 145 -10.28 1.17 0.95
N ALA A 146 -11.43 1.70 1.37
CA ALA A 146 -12.38 0.96 2.21
C ALA A 146 -13.02 -0.25 1.50
N GLU A 147 -13.15 -0.21 0.16
CA GLU A 147 -13.60 -1.36 -0.63
C GLU A 147 -12.47 -2.38 -0.78
N ILE A 148 -11.27 -1.90 -1.08
CA ILE A 148 -10.05 -2.70 -1.19
C ILE A 148 -9.79 -3.48 0.11
N GLU A 149 -9.88 -2.83 1.27
CA GLU A 149 -9.69 -3.47 2.58
C GLU A 149 -10.65 -4.65 2.77
N ARG A 150 -11.94 -4.47 2.43
CA ARG A 150 -12.96 -5.53 2.52
C ARG A 150 -12.72 -6.66 1.54
N GLU A 151 -12.22 -6.36 0.34
CA GLU A 151 -11.88 -7.37 -0.65
C GLU A 151 -10.67 -8.18 -0.21
N LEU A 152 -9.62 -7.51 0.28
CA LEU A 152 -8.42 -8.15 0.79
C LEU A 152 -8.72 -9.10 1.95
N ALA A 153 -9.71 -8.80 2.79
CA ALA A 153 -10.13 -9.68 3.89
C ALA A 153 -10.75 -11.02 3.44
N LYS A 154 -11.11 -11.17 2.16
CA LYS A 154 -11.72 -12.37 1.57
C LYS A 154 -10.74 -13.22 0.75
N VAL A 155 -9.51 -12.76 0.61
CA VAL A 155 -8.40 -13.49 -0.03
C VAL A 155 -7.71 -14.34 1.04
#